data_AF-A0A7C6ANC4-F1
#
_entry.id   AF-A0A7C6ANC4-F1
#
_cell.length_a   1.000
_cell.length_b   1.000
_cell.length_c   1.000
_cell.angle_alpha   90.00
_cell.angle_beta   90.00
_cell.angle_gamma   90.00
#
_symmetry.space_group_name_H-M   'P 1'
#
loop_
_entity.id
_entity.type
_entity.pdbx_description
1 polymer ?
#
loop_
_entity_poly.entity_id
_entity_poly.type
_entity_poly.pdbx_seq_one_letter_code
_entity_poly.pdbx_strand_id
1 'polypeptide(L)'
;MRSIVFIGTIFLLIAACNRTEKRDITLRKNLLLDNEVVVTSIYSDSILHASPWKSPFKINDFISKLFYQVLQNKLTLYSPIFEDSIFHPLDKESWLSILQNNKHYTFDTAQFNDIYFYETWELDTSASLQFNKNVIFWAPIKTDKELKQRKLAGKVKCNTAEANTLLAKHVIYEFSFEDSLTPNHMLNKNKLVRLVIDNALNHRLNSYNPFTAQPLTKEELMKRLDITDSSIYMPYHNISSLLFIEDWYFNPQTFSIRKKVIGIAPVKISFNDDELTKTIPFVFFLNEKPFPLM
;
A
#
# COMPACT_ATOMS: atom_id res chain seq x y z
N MET A 1 25.18 78.01 -15.61
CA MET A 1 24.31 77.81 -14.42
C MET A 1 23.28 76.75 -14.76
N ARG A 2 23.25 75.63 -14.00
CA ARG A 2 22.15 74.64 -13.88
C ARG A 2 21.79 73.91 -15.21
N SER A 3 21.79 72.59 -15.35
CA SER A 3 21.61 71.50 -14.39
C SER A 3 22.24 70.21 -14.92
N ILE A 4 22.77 69.45 -13.97
CA ILE A 4 23.15 68.04 -14.05
C ILE A 4 21.85 67.19 -14.08
N VAL A 5 22.01 65.91 -14.43
CA VAL A 5 21.09 64.76 -14.25
C VAL A 5 20.31 64.39 -15.52
N PHE A 6 20.79 63.36 -16.22
CA PHE A 6 19.98 62.18 -16.62
C PHE A 6 20.91 61.11 -17.23
N ILE A 7 21.82 60.57 -16.41
CA ILE A 7 22.50 59.31 -16.70
C ILE A 7 22.15 58.38 -15.55
N GLY A 8 21.39 57.32 -15.86
CA GLY A 8 21.17 56.23 -14.93
C GLY A 8 19.71 55.83 -14.80
N THR A 9 19.16 55.16 -15.81
CA THR A 9 18.08 54.17 -15.65
C THR A 9 17.81 53.43 -16.97
N ILE A 10 18.81 52.77 -17.55
CA ILE A 10 18.59 51.72 -18.56
C ILE A 10 19.62 50.62 -18.33
N PHE A 11 19.53 49.88 -17.23
CA PHE A 11 20.22 48.59 -17.04
C PHE A 11 19.69 47.84 -15.81
N LEU A 12 18.36 47.73 -15.65
CA LEU A 12 17.75 47.01 -14.52
C LEU A 12 16.44 46.29 -14.87
N LEU A 13 16.33 45.75 -16.09
CA LEU A 13 15.13 45.01 -16.54
C LEU A 13 15.40 43.73 -17.35
N ILE A 14 16.61 43.15 -17.27
CA ILE A 14 16.90 41.82 -17.85
C ILE A 14 17.56 40.88 -16.82
N ALA A 15 17.13 40.96 -15.55
CA ALA A 15 17.54 40.02 -14.50
C ALA A 15 16.33 39.44 -13.73
N ALA A 16 15.14 39.44 -14.35
CA ALA A 16 13.90 38.98 -13.71
C ALA A 16 13.19 37.80 -14.43
N CYS A 17 13.82 37.19 -15.46
CA CYS A 17 13.24 36.04 -16.16
C CYS A 17 14.19 34.84 -16.25
N ASN A 18 15.02 34.63 -15.22
CA ASN A 18 15.64 33.33 -14.96
C ASN A 18 15.43 32.94 -13.49
N ARG A 19 14.19 33.11 -13.02
CA ARG A 19 13.70 32.31 -11.89
C ARG A 19 13.56 30.90 -12.45
N THR A 20 14.66 30.15 -12.46
CA THR A 20 14.57 28.70 -12.30
C THR A 20 13.58 28.49 -11.19
N GLU A 21 12.40 27.98 -11.53
CA GLU A 21 11.54 27.31 -10.57
C GLU A 21 12.43 26.24 -9.94
N LYS A 22 13.11 26.61 -8.86
CA LYS A 22 13.16 25.73 -7.70
C LYS A 22 11.70 25.43 -7.48
N ARG A 23 11.23 24.30 -8.01
CA ARG A 23 10.08 23.61 -7.47
C ARG A 23 10.37 23.61 -5.99
N ASP A 24 9.73 24.52 -5.26
CA ASP A 24 9.59 24.35 -3.85
C ASP A 24 9.14 22.91 -3.72
N ILE A 25 9.91 22.14 -2.98
CA ILE A 25 9.43 20.90 -2.37
C ILE A 25 8.42 21.42 -1.33
N THR A 26 7.33 22.03 -1.82
CA THR A 26 6.20 22.51 -1.05
C THR A 26 5.80 21.31 -0.25
N LEU A 27 5.91 21.44 1.07
CA LEU A 27 5.48 20.46 2.07
C LEU A 27 4.44 19.52 1.46
N ARG A 28 4.85 18.31 1.09
CA ARG A 28 3.91 17.25 0.77
C ARG A 28 3.15 17.01 2.07
N LYS A 29 2.00 17.67 2.20
CA LYS A 29 1.15 17.49 3.36
C LYS A 29 0.54 16.12 3.18
N ASN A 30 0.96 15.15 3.98
CA ASN A 30 0.29 13.88 4.01
C ASN A 30 -1.19 14.14 4.33
N LEU A 31 -2.09 13.71 3.45
CA LEU A 31 -3.51 13.98 3.65
C LEU A 31 -4.19 12.92 4.49
N LEU A 32 -3.46 11.87 4.88
CA LEU A 32 -3.95 10.86 5.81
C LEU A 32 -3.83 11.33 7.28
N LEU A 33 -2.77 12.07 7.63
CA LEU A 33 -2.46 12.67 8.94
C LEU A 33 -1.42 13.79 8.81
N ASP A 34 -1.10 14.53 9.87
CA ASP A 34 -0.14 15.65 9.81
C ASP A 34 1.32 15.25 9.45
N ASN A 35 1.71 13.95 9.43
CA ASN A 35 3.06 13.50 9.01
C ASN A 35 3.07 12.18 8.19
N GLU A 36 2.96 11.01 8.83
CA GLU A 36 2.95 9.67 8.20
C GLU A 36 2.03 8.73 8.99
N VAL A 37 1.39 7.76 8.31
CA VAL A 37 0.54 6.76 8.98
C VAL A 37 1.23 5.41 8.93
N VAL A 38 1.57 4.88 10.10
CA VAL A 38 2.02 3.49 10.21
C VAL A 38 0.81 2.56 10.02
N VAL A 39 0.98 1.58 9.14
CA VAL A 39 -0.03 0.58 8.82
C VAL A 39 0.62 -0.80 8.79
N THR A 40 -0.15 -1.79 9.23
CA THR A 40 0.23 -3.20 9.14
C THR A 40 -0.73 -3.91 8.19
N SER A 41 -0.23 -4.81 7.36
CA SER A 41 -1.08 -5.61 6.47
C SER A 41 -0.59 -7.05 6.38
N ILE A 42 -1.52 -7.98 6.14
CA ILE A 42 -1.22 -9.40 5.91
C ILE A 42 -1.63 -9.76 4.49
N TYR A 43 -0.70 -10.30 3.71
CA TYR A 43 -0.99 -10.95 2.44
C TYR A 43 -0.96 -12.47 2.64
N SER A 44 -2.00 -13.17 2.20
CA SER A 44 -2.16 -14.61 2.44
C SER A 44 -2.41 -15.38 1.14
N ASP A 45 -1.68 -16.48 0.96
CA ASP A 45 -1.95 -17.46 -0.08
C ASP A 45 -3.13 -18.38 0.26
N SER A 46 -3.47 -18.50 1.54
CA SER A 46 -4.41 -19.49 2.08
C SER A 46 -5.88 -19.09 2.05
N ILE A 47 -6.19 -17.84 1.68
CA ILE A 47 -7.58 -17.40 1.56
C ILE A 47 -8.17 -18.04 0.29
N LEU A 48 -8.66 -19.27 0.44
CA LEU A 48 -9.32 -20.11 -0.58
C LEU A 48 -10.59 -19.47 -1.16
N HIS A 49 -11.06 -18.36 -0.58
CA HIS A 49 -12.19 -17.55 -1.05
C HIS A 49 -11.80 -16.14 -1.49
N ALA A 50 -10.51 -15.78 -1.53
CA ALA A 50 -10.07 -14.46 -1.95
C ALA A 50 -10.02 -14.36 -3.48
N SER A 51 -11.21 -14.49 -4.08
CA SER A 51 -11.64 -13.72 -5.25
C SER A 51 -10.86 -14.00 -6.58
N PRO A 52 -11.46 -13.83 -7.76
CA PRO A 52 -10.87 -14.24 -9.05
C PRO A 52 -9.57 -13.52 -9.46
N TRP A 53 -9.04 -12.62 -8.63
CA TRP A 53 -8.00 -11.65 -8.96
C TRP A 53 -6.58 -12.03 -8.48
N LYS A 54 -6.31 -13.31 -8.20
CA LYS A 54 -5.06 -13.72 -7.55
C LYS A 54 -3.85 -13.62 -8.49
N SER A 55 -2.85 -12.84 -8.08
CA SER A 55 -1.53 -12.74 -8.73
C SER A 55 -0.77 -14.07 -8.66
N PRO A 56 0.09 -14.42 -9.64
CA PRO A 56 0.90 -15.66 -9.64
C PRO A 56 2.01 -15.70 -8.55
N PHE A 57 1.99 -14.80 -7.57
CA PHE A 57 2.99 -14.75 -6.51
C PHE A 57 2.84 -15.95 -5.57
N LYS A 58 3.81 -16.87 -5.63
CA LYS A 58 3.89 -18.03 -4.74
C LYS A 58 4.72 -17.67 -3.51
N ILE A 59 4.05 -17.49 -2.37
CA ILE A 59 4.71 -17.07 -1.13
C ILE A 59 5.76 -18.12 -0.70
N ASN A 60 5.41 -19.41 -0.78
CA ASN A 60 6.30 -20.50 -0.35
C ASN A 60 7.62 -20.54 -1.11
N ASP A 61 7.60 -20.35 -2.44
CA ASP A 61 8.81 -20.35 -3.27
C ASP A 61 9.71 -19.15 -2.91
N PHE A 62 9.10 -18.00 -2.63
CA PHE A 62 9.82 -16.79 -2.24
C PHE A 62 10.46 -16.93 -0.85
N ILE A 63 9.72 -17.46 0.12
CA ILE A 63 10.21 -17.72 1.48
C ILE A 63 11.29 -18.80 1.50
N SER A 64 11.18 -19.84 0.67
CA SER A 64 12.23 -20.85 0.53
C SER A 64 13.58 -20.22 0.13
N LYS A 65 13.55 -19.29 -0.82
CA LYS A 65 14.75 -18.56 -1.26
C LYS A 65 15.31 -17.66 -0.14
N LEU A 66 14.43 -16.97 0.60
CA LEU A 66 14.81 -16.17 1.76
C LEU A 66 15.55 -17.04 2.79
N PHE A 67 14.94 -18.13 3.23
CA PHE A 67 15.49 -19.01 4.25
C PHE A 67 16.83 -19.61 3.82
N TYR A 68 16.98 -19.94 2.53
CA TYR A 68 18.25 -20.37 1.99
C TYR A 68 19.35 -19.29 2.14
N GLN A 69 19.07 -18.02 1.86
CA GLN A 69 20.06 -16.95 2.06
C GLN A 69 20.43 -16.76 3.53
N VAL A 70 19.46 -16.87 4.44
CA VAL A 70 19.69 -16.76 5.89
C VAL A 70 20.60 -17.89 6.38
N LEU A 71 20.35 -19.13 5.95
CA LEU A 71 21.16 -20.29 6.31
C LEU A 71 22.62 -20.18 5.88
N GLN A 72 22.84 -19.57 4.71
CA GLN A 72 24.16 -19.31 4.12
C GLN A 72 24.83 -18.06 4.72
N ASN A 73 24.25 -17.45 5.75
CA ASN A 73 24.71 -16.21 6.39
C ASN A 73 24.83 -15.03 5.39
N LYS A 74 24.06 -15.05 4.30
CA LYS A 74 24.03 -13.99 3.28
C LYS A 74 22.99 -12.92 3.58
N LEU A 75 22.05 -13.22 4.47
CA LEU A 75 20.98 -12.31 4.87
C LEU A 75 20.78 -12.38 6.39
N THR A 76 20.74 -11.21 7.03
CA THR A 76 20.42 -11.08 8.45
C THR A 76 18.92 -10.88 8.62
N LEU A 77 18.29 -11.72 9.42
CA LEU A 77 16.95 -11.47 9.94
C LEU A 77 17.03 -10.68 11.23
N TYR A 78 15.95 -9.99 11.56
CA TYR A 78 15.82 -9.24 12.80
C TYR A 78 14.73 -9.83 13.69
N SER A 79 14.90 -9.70 15.00
CA SER A 79 14.04 -10.34 15.98
C SER A 79 12.60 -9.80 15.90
N PRO A 80 11.59 -10.68 15.94
CA PRO A 80 10.20 -10.28 15.87
C PRO A 80 9.65 -9.72 17.20
N ILE A 81 10.40 -9.86 18.31
CA ILE A 81 9.92 -9.55 19.66
C ILE A 81 10.16 -8.09 20.03
N PHE A 82 11.23 -7.49 19.52
CA PHE A 82 11.53 -6.08 19.78
C PHE A 82 10.63 -5.16 18.97
N GLU A 83 10.55 -3.91 19.43
CA GLU A 83 9.77 -2.85 18.78
C GLU A 83 10.09 -2.74 17.28
N ASP A 84 9.07 -2.38 16.52
CA ASP A 84 9.09 -2.34 15.05
C ASP A 84 10.09 -1.34 14.46
N SER A 85 10.53 -0.37 15.27
CA SER A 85 11.56 0.61 14.92
C SER A 85 12.99 0.16 15.24
N ILE A 86 13.18 -0.90 16.04
CA ILE A 86 14.49 -1.33 16.54
C ILE A 86 14.88 -2.69 15.95
N PHE A 87 15.86 -2.66 15.06
CA PHE A 87 16.34 -3.83 14.33
C PHE A 87 17.46 -4.55 15.08
N HIS A 88 17.09 -5.40 16.05
CA HIS A 88 18.02 -6.31 16.71
C HIS A 88 18.27 -7.55 15.85
N PRO A 89 19.52 -7.83 15.43
CA PRO A 89 19.84 -9.02 14.65
C PRO A 89 19.37 -10.29 15.37
N LEU A 90 18.72 -11.18 14.63
CA LEU A 90 18.30 -12.49 15.11
C LEU A 90 19.42 -13.49 14.82
N ASP A 91 20.01 -14.07 15.86
CA ASP A 91 21.00 -15.12 15.68
C ASP A 91 20.35 -16.40 15.12
N LYS A 92 21.19 -17.23 14.48
CA LYS A 92 20.74 -18.42 13.76
C LYS A 92 20.09 -19.45 14.67
N GLU A 93 20.56 -19.60 15.92
CA GLU A 93 20.02 -20.60 16.85
C GLU A 93 18.63 -20.20 17.33
N SER A 94 18.46 -18.93 17.72
CA SER A 94 17.16 -18.34 18.05
C SER A 94 16.18 -18.45 16.88
N TRP A 95 16.64 -18.16 15.66
CA TRP A 95 15.82 -18.29 14.47
C TRP A 95 15.35 -19.74 14.23
N LEU A 96 16.27 -20.72 14.30
CA LEU A 96 15.93 -22.13 14.16
C LEU A 96 14.96 -22.61 15.25
N SER A 97 15.08 -22.09 16.46
CA SER A 97 14.17 -22.38 17.58
C SER A 97 12.75 -21.86 17.30
N ILE A 98 12.61 -20.65 16.76
CA ILE A 98 11.31 -20.10 16.32
C ILE A 98 10.65 -21.01 15.27
N LEU A 99 11.46 -21.58 14.39
CA LEU A 99 11.00 -22.50 13.36
C LEU A 99 10.63 -23.89 13.90
N GLN A 100 10.95 -24.22 15.16
CA GLN A 100 10.75 -25.53 15.81
C GLN A 100 11.28 -26.69 14.97
N ASN A 101 12.39 -26.47 14.26
CA ASN A 101 12.92 -27.48 13.37
C ASN A 101 13.85 -28.44 14.14
N ASN A 102 13.42 -29.70 14.29
CA ASN A 102 14.17 -30.75 14.98
C ASN A 102 15.43 -31.13 14.18
N LYS A 103 16.58 -30.46 14.43
CA LYS A 103 17.97 -30.85 14.05
C LYS A 103 18.26 -31.19 12.57
N HIS A 104 17.27 -31.32 11.71
CA HIS A 104 17.38 -31.58 10.29
C HIS A 104 17.13 -30.28 9.55
N TYR A 105 18.10 -29.82 8.78
CA TYR A 105 18.09 -28.56 8.02
C TYR A 105 17.05 -28.52 6.86
N THR A 106 15.96 -29.28 6.96
CA THR A 106 14.86 -29.28 6.00
C THR A 106 13.77 -28.33 6.49
N PHE A 107 13.61 -27.19 5.82
CA PHE A 107 12.58 -26.20 6.16
C PHE A 107 11.29 -26.61 5.49
N ASP A 108 10.29 -26.99 6.27
CA ASP A 108 8.93 -27.12 5.77
C ASP A 108 8.34 -25.72 5.56
N THR A 109 8.49 -25.18 4.36
CA THR A 109 7.94 -23.88 4.00
C THR A 109 6.42 -23.93 3.76
N ALA A 110 5.78 -25.11 3.77
CA ALA A 110 4.33 -25.22 3.57
C ALA A 110 3.52 -24.56 4.71
N GLN A 111 4.17 -24.29 5.85
CA GLN A 111 3.59 -23.63 7.02
C GLN A 111 3.55 -22.10 6.88
N PHE A 112 4.13 -21.54 5.80
CA PHE A 112 4.32 -20.11 5.60
C PHE A 112 3.46 -19.57 4.46
N ASN A 113 2.15 -19.52 4.68
CA ASN A 113 1.22 -19.05 3.66
C ASN A 113 0.91 -17.55 3.77
N ASP A 114 1.48 -16.85 4.75
CA ASP A 114 1.19 -15.43 4.95
C ASP A 114 2.47 -14.60 5.10
N ILE A 115 2.41 -13.35 4.61
CA ILE A 115 3.44 -12.34 4.78
C ILE A 115 2.84 -11.16 5.54
N TYR A 116 3.49 -10.78 6.62
CA TYR A 116 3.20 -9.56 7.38
C TYR A 116 4.04 -8.40 6.83
N PHE A 117 3.42 -7.23 6.66
CA PHE A 117 4.08 -5.97 6.30
C PHE A 117 3.88 -4.93 7.38
N TYR A 118 4.94 -4.19 7.67
CA TYR A 118 4.91 -2.95 8.45
C TYR A 118 5.39 -1.81 7.55
N GLU A 119 4.52 -0.82 7.33
CA GLU A 119 4.69 0.17 6.28
C GLU A 119 4.18 1.54 6.72
N THR A 120 4.68 2.59 6.06
CA THR A 120 4.17 3.96 6.18
C THR A 120 3.40 4.33 4.92
N TRP A 121 2.25 4.98 5.12
CA TRP A 121 1.37 5.42 4.05
C TRP A 121 1.34 6.94 3.95
N GLU A 122 1.40 7.42 2.70
CA GLU A 122 1.26 8.82 2.34
C GLU A 122 0.28 8.93 1.17
N LEU A 123 -0.67 9.87 1.28
CA LEU A 123 -1.55 10.25 0.18
C LEU A 123 -1.34 11.72 -0.15
N ASP A 124 -0.85 11.98 -1.35
CA ASP A 124 -0.72 13.30 -1.94
C ASP A 124 -1.86 13.49 -2.96
N THR A 125 -2.67 14.54 -2.81
CA THR A 125 -3.72 14.88 -3.78
C THR A 125 -3.38 16.13 -4.61
N SER A 126 -2.13 16.59 -4.58
CA SER A 126 -1.66 17.71 -5.41
C SER A 126 -1.59 17.28 -6.87
N ALA A 127 -2.28 17.99 -7.77
CA ALA A 127 -2.37 17.80 -9.23
C ALA A 127 -2.64 16.37 -9.77
N SER A 128 -1.86 15.36 -9.39
CA SER A 128 -2.08 13.92 -9.56
C SER A 128 -2.23 13.24 -8.19
N LEU A 129 -3.30 12.47 -7.97
CA LEU A 129 -3.39 11.63 -6.77
C LEU A 129 -2.23 10.63 -6.77
N GLN A 130 -1.41 10.65 -5.72
CA GLN A 130 -0.31 9.70 -5.51
C GLN A 130 -0.49 9.03 -4.15
N PHE A 131 -0.50 7.70 -4.17
CA PHE A 131 -0.55 6.90 -2.96
C PHE A 131 0.78 6.16 -2.81
N ASN A 132 1.58 6.56 -1.82
CA ASN A 132 2.88 5.97 -1.55
C ASN A 132 2.78 5.02 -0.36
N LYS A 133 3.36 3.83 -0.52
CA LYS A 133 3.57 2.87 0.56
C LYS A 133 5.06 2.61 0.67
N ASN A 134 5.63 2.94 1.82
CA ASN A 134 7.01 2.65 2.11
C ASN A 134 7.09 1.50 3.12
N VAL A 135 7.51 0.33 2.63
CA VAL A 135 7.69 -0.87 3.47
C VAL A 135 8.94 -0.68 4.31
N ILE A 136 8.78 -0.68 5.64
CA ILE A 136 9.88 -0.56 6.59
C ILE A 136 10.47 -1.95 6.84
N PHE A 137 9.61 -2.95 7.06
CA PHE A 137 9.98 -4.35 7.05
C PHE A 137 8.80 -5.25 6.66
N TRP A 138 9.12 -6.50 6.35
CA TRP A 138 8.14 -7.58 6.24
C TRP A 138 8.64 -8.82 6.97
N ALA A 139 7.73 -9.76 7.24
CA ALA A 139 8.07 -11.00 7.92
C ALA A 139 7.19 -12.16 7.43
N PRO A 140 7.77 -13.34 7.15
CA PRO A 140 7.00 -14.57 7.02
C PRO A 140 6.22 -14.88 8.30
N ILE A 141 4.96 -15.31 8.15
CA ILE A 141 4.14 -15.78 9.27
C ILE A 141 4.09 -17.30 9.22
N LYS A 142 4.56 -17.94 10.29
CA LYS A 142 4.34 -19.36 10.56
C LYS A 142 2.95 -19.51 11.18
N THR A 143 2.10 -20.32 10.55
CA THR A 143 0.77 -20.66 11.08
C THR A 143 0.80 -22.08 11.62
N ASP A 144 0.60 -22.22 12.93
CA ASP A 144 0.37 -23.50 13.59
C ASP A 144 -1.14 -23.80 13.53
N LYS A 145 -1.52 -24.77 12.69
CA LYS A 145 -2.93 -25.14 12.50
C LYS A 145 -3.52 -25.84 13.71
N GLU A 146 -2.72 -26.59 14.47
CA GLU A 146 -3.19 -27.34 15.63
C GLU A 146 -3.47 -26.40 16.80
N LEU A 147 -2.53 -25.48 17.07
CA LEU A 147 -2.65 -24.51 18.15
C LEU A 147 -3.42 -23.24 17.76
N LYS A 148 -3.76 -23.08 16.48
CA LYS A 148 -4.35 -21.85 15.90
C LYS A 148 -3.53 -20.60 16.23
N GLN A 149 -2.21 -20.74 16.27
CA GLN A 149 -1.27 -19.65 16.59
C GLN A 149 -0.55 -19.16 15.34
N ARG A 150 -0.23 -17.86 15.32
CA ARG A 150 0.59 -17.22 14.29
C ARG A 150 1.85 -16.66 14.93
N LYS A 151 3.00 -16.89 14.31
CA LYS A 151 4.29 -16.37 14.78
C LYS A 151 5.10 -15.83 13.61
N LEU A 152 5.73 -14.67 13.78
CA LEU A 152 6.65 -14.14 12.79
C LEU A 152 7.95 -14.93 12.83
N ALA A 153 8.45 -15.38 11.68
CA ALA A 153 9.74 -16.10 11.61
C ALA A 153 10.96 -15.18 11.75
N GLY A 154 10.79 -13.87 11.58
CA GLY A 154 11.87 -12.89 11.60
C GLY A 154 11.57 -11.75 10.64
N LYS A 155 12.01 -10.54 11.00
CA LYS A 155 11.80 -9.32 10.23
C LYS A 155 12.89 -9.20 9.16
N VAL A 156 12.50 -8.86 7.94
CA VAL A 156 13.39 -8.47 6.83
C VAL A 156 13.30 -6.96 6.69
N LYS A 157 14.37 -6.25 7.10
CA LYS A 157 14.46 -4.79 6.96
C LYS A 157 14.45 -4.41 5.48
N CYS A 158 13.68 -3.39 5.13
CA CYS A 158 13.53 -2.94 3.74
C CYS A 158 14.18 -1.58 3.51
N ASN A 159 14.86 -1.48 2.38
CA ASN A 159 15.22 -0.23 1.72
C ASN A 159 14.53 -0.22 0.36
N THR A 160 13.40 0.48 0.24
CA THR A 160 12.55 0.41 -0.96
C THR A 160 13.24 0.92 -2.23
N ALA A 161 14.24 1.79 -2.10
CA ALA A 161 14.98 2.36 -3.23
C ALA A 161 15.80 1.32 -4.03
N GLU A 162 16.18 0.20 -3.40
CA GLU A 162 16.99 -0.83 -4.05
C GLU A 162 16.14 -1.98 -4.65
N ALA A 163 14.82 -1.95 -4.43
CA ALA A 163 13.86 -2.95 -4.88
C ALA A 163 13.33 -2.63 -6.28
N ASN A 164 14.02 -3.13 -7.30
CA ASN A 164 13.79 -2.77 -8.71
C ASN A 164 13.41 -3.96 -9.61
N THR A 165 13.52 -5.19 -9.13
CA THR A 165 13.12 -6.38 -9.88
C THR A 165 11.63 -6.65 -9.65
N LEU A 166 10.84 -6.78 -10.72
CA LEU A 166 9.41 -7.11 -10.59
C LEU A 166 9.27 -8.48 -9.89
N LEU A 167 8.56 -8.50 -8.76
CA LEU A 167 8.25 -9.70 -7.99
C LEU A 167 6.88 -10.25 -8.39
N ALA A 168 5.88 -9.38 -8.42
CA ALA A 168 4.50 -9.73 -8.69
C ALA A 168 3.79 -8.53 -9.32
N LYS A 169 2.96 -8.79 -10.31
CA LYS A 169 2.18 -7.76 -11.00
C LYS A 169 0.72 -7.84 -10.59
N HIS A 170 0.08 -6.69 -10.46
CA HIS A 170 -1.35 -6.55 -10.14
C HIS A 170 -1.77 -7.40 -8.93
N VAL A 171 -0.99 -7.35 -7.86
CA VAL A 171 -1.37 -7.94 -6.56
C VAL A 171 -2.56 -7.15 -6.02
N ILE A 172 -3.67 -7.86 -5.78
CA ILE A 172 -4.90 -7.27 -5.25
C ILE A 172 -5.11 -7.79 -3.84
N TYR A 173 -5.29 -6.88 -2.88
CA TYR A 173 -5.65 -7.26 -1.52
C TYR A 173 -6.62 -6.26 -0.90
N GLU A 174 -7.44 -6.75 0.03
CA GLU A 174 -8.41 -5.97 0.78
C GLU A 174 -7.79 -5.49 2.10
N PHE A 175 -7.80 -4.18 2.31
CA PHE A 175 -7.44 -3.53 3.57
C PHE A 175 -8.72 -3.17 4.33
N SER A 176 -9.11 -4.02 5.27
CA SER A 176 -10.30 -3.83 6.10
C SER A 176 -10.08 -2.75 7.15
N PHE A 177 -11.07 -1.86 7.29
CA PHE A 177 -11.04 -0.82 8.32
C PHE A 177 -11.39 -1.34 9.71
N GLU A 178 -12.00 -2.52 9.83
CA GLU A 178 -12.43 -3.10 11.10
C GLU A 178 -11.59 -4.32 11.53
N ASP A 179 -10.52 -4.62 10.79
CA ASP A 179 -9.66 -5.76 11.13
C ASP A 179 -8.95 -5.54 12.47
N SER A 180 -9.30 -6.38 13.45
CA SER A 180 -8.71 -6.35 14.79
C SER A 180 -7.26 -6.83 14.82
N LEU A 181 -6.81 -7.53 13.77
CA LEU A 181 -5.45 -8.06 13.67
C LEU A 181 -4.44 -7.03 13.17
N THR A 182 -4.91 -5.92 12.59
CA THR A 182 -4.06 -4.86 12.05
C THR A 182 -4.30 -3.56 12.82
N PRO A 183 -3.32 -3.05 13.59
CA PRO A 183 -3.45 -1.76 14.29
C PRO A 183 -3.52 -0.59 13.29
N ASN A 184 -4.74 -0.28 12.86
CA ASN A 184 -5.05 0.76 11.88
C ASN A 184 -5.56 2.06 12.55
N HIS A 185 -5.39 2.16 13.87
CA HIS A 185 -6.05 3.18 14.70
C HIS A 185 -5.53 4.59 14.41
N MET A 186 -4.30 4.73 13.90
CA MET A 186 -3.74 6.01 13.50
C MET A 186 -4.35 6.50 12.16
N LEU A 187 -4.89 5.61 11.33
CA LEU A 187 -5.46 5.99 10.05
C LEU A 187 -6.79 6.71 10.23
N ASN A 188 -6.90 7.94 9.71
CA ASN A 188 -8.19 8.61 9.57
C ASN A 188 -8.97 8.02 8.38
N LYS A 189 -9.62 6.87 8.63
CA LYS A 189 -10.35 6.07 7.65
C LYS A 189 -11.41 6.89 6.90
N ASN A 190 -12.20 7.67 7.64
CA ASN A 190 -13.24 8.53 7.06
C ASN A 190 -12.66 9.57 6.08
N LYS A 191 -11.53 10.19 6.45
CA LYS A 191 -10.84 11.14 5.57
C LYS A 191 -10.27 10.44 4.34
N LEU A 192 -9.67 9.26 4.47
CA LEU A 192 -9.16 8.48 3.35
C LEU A 192 -10.28 8.10 2.35
N VAL A 193 -11.39 7.54 2.85
CA VAL A 193 -12.55 7.17 2.01
C VAL A 193 -13.12 8.40 1.30
N ARG A 194 -13.28 9.50 2.04
CA ARG A 194 -13.76 10.76 1.47
C ARG A 194 -12.83 11.26 0.37
N LEU A 195 -11.51 11.28 0.59
CA LEU A 195 -10.55 11.70 -0.43
C LEU A 195 -10.64 10.82 -1.68
N VAL A 196 -10.78 9.50 -1.53
CA VAL A 196 -10.95 8.57 -2.65
C VAL A 196 -12.21 8.89 -3.45
N ILE A 197 -13.37 8.99 -2.79
CA ILE A 197 -14.64 9.21 -3.47
C ILE A 197 -14.74 10.63 -4.05
N ASP A 198 -14.26 11.66 -3.33
CA ASP A 198 -14.27 13.03 -3.81
C ASP A 198 -13.39 13.20 -5.05
N ASN A 199 -12.24 12.50 -5.14
CA ASN A 199 -11.42 12.53 -6.36
C ASN A 199 -12.10 11.83 -7.54
N ALA A 200 -12.87 10.77 -7.29
CA ALA A 200 -13.66 10.06 -8.30
C ALA A 200 -14.83 10.90 -8.83
N LEU A 201 -15.61 11.53 -7.93
CA LEU A 201 -16.81 12.30 -8.30
C LEU A 201 -16.51 13.65 -8.95
N ASN A 202 -15.37 14.28 -8.61
CA ASN A 202 -14.99 15.59 -9.13
C ASN A 202 -14.15 15.51 -10.42
N HIS A 203 -14.09 14.33 -11.08
CA HIS A 203 -13.34 14.08 -12.31
C HIS A 203 -11.85 14.44 -12.26
N ARG A 204 -11.25 14.49 -11.06
CA ARG A 204 -9.80 14.62 -10.92
C ARG A 204 -9.09 13.35 -11.37
N LEU A 205 -9.78 12.21 -11.26
CA LEU A 205 -9.36 10.92 -11.75
C LEU A 205 -10.51 10.25 -12.49
N ASN A 206 -10.19 9.57 -13.59
CA ASN A 206 -11.14 8.70 -14.26
C ASN A 206 -11.43 7.49 -13.36
N SER A 207 -12.71 7.21 -13.17
CA SER A 207 -13.20 6.03 -12.46
C SER A 207 -13.74 5.03 -13.47
N TYR A 208 -13.54 3.75 -13.21
CA TYR A 208 -13.86 2.69 -14.14
C TYR A 208 -14.73 1.63 -13.49
N ASN A 209 -15.54 0.97 -14.30
CA ASN A 209 -16.25 -0.24 -13.91
C ASN A 209 -15.21 -1.34 -13.65
N PRO A 210 -15.18 -1.95 -12.44
CA PRO A 210 -14.16 -2.94 -12.09
C PRO A 210 -14.23 -4.21 -12.94
N PHE A 211 -15.34 -4.49 -13.63
CA PHE A 211 -15.53 -5.71 -14.42
C PHE A 211 -15.30 -5.51 -15.91
N THR A 212 -15.54 -4.30 -16.43
CA THR A 212 -15.43 -4.04 -17.88
C THR A 212 -14.28 -3.09 -18.22
N ALA A 213 -13.63 -2.49 -17.22
CA ALA A 213 -12.64 -1.42 -17.36
C ALA A 213 -13.13 -0.20 -18.15
N GLN A 214 -14.44 -0.09 -18.42
CA GLN A 214 -15.01 1.05 -19.11
C GLN A 214 -15.11 2.23 -18.15
N PRO A 215 -14.83 3.47 -18.62
CA PRO A 215 -15.03 4.67 -17.82
C PRO A 215 -16.48 4.77 -17.34
N LEU A 216 -16.67 5.19 -16.09
CA LEU A 216 -17.99 5.47 -15.52
C LEU A 216 -18.32 6.95 -15.67
N THR A 217 -19.57 7.27 -15.99
CA THR A 217 -20.06 8.65 -15.87
C THR A 217 -20.24 9.02 -14.40
N LYS A 218 -20.38 10.33 -14.13
CA LYS A 218 -20.65 10.81 -12.77
C LYS A 218 -21.98 10.27 -12.24
N GLU A 219 -23.02 10.24 -13.08
CA GLU A 219 -24.35 9.74 -12.73
C GLU A 219 -24.30 8.24 -12.41
N GLU A 220 -23.57 7.45 -13.20
CA GLU A 220 -23.36 6.03 -12.95
C GLU A 220 -22.61 5.78 -11.64
N LEU A 221 -21.56 6.57 -11.38
CA LEU A 221 -20.77 6.49 -10.16
C LEU A 221 -21.63 6.85 -8.93
N MET A 222 -22.40 7.93 -8.99
CA MET A 222 -23.33 8.33 -7.92
C MET A 222 -24.36 7.24 -7.65
N LYS A 223 -24.94 6.64 -8.70
CA LYS A 223 -25.88 5.52 -8.58
C LYS A 223 -25.24 4.32 -7.89
N ARG A 224 -24.01 3.95 -8.25
CA ARG A 224 -23.29 2.81 -7.64
C ARG A 224 -22.92 3.05 -6.18
N LEU A 225 -22.74 4.31 -5.80
CA LEU A 225 -22.45 4.74 -4.42
C LEU A 225 -23.72 5.01 -3.59
N ASP A 226 -24.92 4.86 -4.17
CA ASP A 226 -26.21 5.25 -3.58
C ASP A 226 -26.25 6.72 -3.12
N ILE A 227 -25.58 7.60 -3.86
CA ILE A 227 -25.58 9.04 -3.59
C ILE A 227 -26.79 9.66 -4.28
N THR A 228 -27.78 10.08 -3.49
CA THR A 228 -28.90 10.92 -3.95
C THR A 228 -28.57 12.41 -3.73
N ASP A 229 -29.14 13.31 -4.53
CA ASP A 229 -28.93 14.77 -4.39
C ASP A 229 -29.28 15.31 -2.98
N SER A 230 -30.07 14.57 -2.20
CA SER A 230 -30.47 14.89 -0.84
C SER A 230 -29.59 14.26 0.27
N SER A 231 -28.53 13.53 -0.09
CA SER A 231 -27.61 12.88 0.86
C SER A 231 -26.65 13.87 1.54
N ILE A 232 -27.22 14.78 2.33
CA ILE A 232 -26.49 15.66 3.25
C ILE A 232 -25.78 14.84 4.36
N TYR A 233 -26.15 13.57 4.53
CA TYR A 233 -25.56 12.66 5.52
C TYR A 233 -24.61 11.63 4.87
N MET A 234 -23.31 11.93 4.94
CA MET A 234 -22.15 11.03 4.82
C MET A 234 -22.34 9.76 3.94
N PRO A 235 -22.21 9.85 2.60
CA PRO A 235 -22.30 8.68 1.69
C PRO A 235 -21.18 7.65 1.86
N TYR A 236 -20.27 7.88 2.80
CA TYR A 236 -19.04 7.11 3.01
C TYR A 236 -19.17 5.99 4.05
N HIS A 237 -20.29 5.92 4.80
CA HIS A 237 -20.45 5.01 5.95
C HIS A 237 -20.51 3.53 5.57
N ASN A 238 -20.95 3.20 4.36
CA ASN A 238 -21.04 1.81 3.90
C ASN A 238 -19.72 1.29 3.30
N ILE A 239 -18.67 2.12 3.23
CA ILE A 239 -17.35 1.69 2.78
C ILE A 239 -16.59 1.11 3.97
N SER A 240 -16.44 -0.20 3.98
CA SER A 240 -15.82 -0.95 5.09
C SER A 240 -14.35 -1.26 4.86
N SER A 241 -13.87 -1.17 3.63
CA SER A 241 -12.49 -1.47 3.27
C SER A 241 -12.09 -0.81 1.95
N LEU A 242 -10.80 -0.86 1.64
CA LEU A 242 -10.26 -0.52 0.32
C LEU A 242 -9.52 -1.71 -0.25
N LEU A 243 -9.72 -1.98 -1.53
CA LEU A 243 -8.79 -2.79 -2.31
C LEU A 243 -7.63 -1.93 -2.78
N PHE A 244 -6.43 -2.44 -2.61
CA PHE A 244 -5.24 -1.93 -3.28
C PHE A 244 -4.85 -2.88 -4.39
N ILE A 245 -4.50 -2.29 -5.54
CA ILE A 245 -3.97 -2.98 -6.71
C ILE A 245 -2.53 -2.50 -6.85
N GLU A 246 -1.58 -3.43 -6.81
CA GLU A 246 -0.17 -3.08 -6.64
C GLU A 246 0.74 -3.90 -7.55
N ASP A 247 1.82 -3.26 -8.00
CA ASP A 247 2.98 -3.97 -8.51
C ASP A 247 4.02 -4.04 -7.40
N TRP A 248 4.49 -5.26 -7.13
CA TRP A 248 5.51 -5.51 -6.12
C TRP A 248 6.85 -5.68 -6.82
N TYR A 249 7.86 -5.02 -6.27
CA TYR A 249 9.24 -5.13 -6.68
C TYR A 249 10.07 -5.59 -5.50
N PHE A 250 11.19 -6.27 -5.77
CA PHE A 250 12.11 -6.69 -4.74
C PHE A 250 13.57 -6.58 -5.16
N ASN A 251 14.46 -6.65 -4.18
CA ASN A 251 15.88 -6.82 -4.38
C ASN A 251 16.27 -8.30 -4.11
N PRO A 252 16.85 -9.03 -5.09
CA PRO A 252 17.19 -10.44 -4.90
C PRO A 252 18.28 -10.72 -3.85
N GLN A 253 19.08 -9.73 -3.48
CA GLN A 253 20.17 -9.86 -2.51
C GLN A 253 19.68 -9.56 -1.10
N THR A 254 18.98 -8.44 -0.90
CA THR A 254 18.54 -7.98 0.42
C THR A 254 17.12 -8.39 0.78
N PHE A 255 16.35 -8.88 -0.20
CA PHE A 255 14.93 -9.20 -0.04
C PHE A 255 14.07 -7.99 0.37
N SER A 256 14.58 -6.76 0.22
CA SER A 256 13.78 -5.53 0.33
C SER A 256 12.62 -5.57 -0.66
N ILE A 257 11.41 -5.25 -0.20
CA ILE A 257 10.20 -5.18 -1.04
C ILE A 257 9.77 -3.72 -1.18
N ARG A 258 9.41 -3.32 -2.40
CA ARG A 258 8.75 -2.05 -2.69
C ARG A 258 7.39 -2.34 -3.32
N LYS A 259 6.36 -1.67 -2.83
CA LYS A 259 4.99 -1.75 -3.37
C LYS A 259 4.68 -0.47 -4.13
N LYS A 260 4.27 -0.60 -5.39
CA LYS A 260 3.77 0.51 -6.22
C LYS A 260 2.26 0.38 -6.31
N VAL A 261 1.52 1.30 -5.68
CA VAL A 261 0.07 1.34 -5.82
C VAL A 261 -0.28 1.85 -7.21
N ILE A 262 -0.96 0.99 -7.99
CA ILE A 262 -1.39 1.28 -9.35
C ILE A 262 -2.91 1.40 -9.47
N GLY A 263 -3.65 1.09 -8.41
CA GLY A 263 -5.07 1.32 -8.36
C GLY A 263 -5.63 1.12 -6.96
N ILE A 264 -6.78 1.73 -6.73
CA ILE A 264 -7.50 1.63 -5.46
C ILE A 264 -8.99 1.54 -5.80
N ALA A 265 -9.70 0.71 -5.06
CA ALA A 265 -11.14 0.54 -5.21
C ALA A 265 -11.79 0.46 -3.83
N PRO A 266 -12.79 1.29 -3.51
CA PRO A 266 -13.53 1.12 -2.26
C PRO A 266 -14.35 -0.16 -2.29
N VAL A 267 -14.57 -0.76 -1.12
CA VAL A 267 -15.47 -1.89 -0.96
C VAL A 267 -16.64 -1.47 -0.11
N LYS A 268 -17.81 -1.58 -0.71
CA LYS A 268 -19.08 -1.28 -0.07
C LYS A 268 -19.69 -2.57 0.46
N ILE A 269 -20.15 -2.53 1.70
CA ILE A 269 -21.01 -3.58 2.27
C ILE A 269 -22.46 -3.12 2.16
N SER A 270 -23.32 -4.03 1.71
CA SER A 270 -24.78 -3.87 1.73
C SER A 270 -25.41 -5.08 2.43
N PHE A 271 -26.48 -4.81 3.18
CA PHE A 271 -27.33 -5.84 3.76
C PHE A 271 -28.58 -5.94 2.90
N ASN A 272 -28.82 -7.11 2.30
CA ASN A 272 -30.07 -7.39 1.60
C ASN A 272 -30.61 -8.73 2.11
N ASP A 273 -31.86 -8.75 2.60
CA ASP A 273 -32.53 -9.96 3.08
C ASP A 273 -31.68 -10.82 4.05
N ASP A 274 -31.04 -10.18 5.04
CA ASP A 274 -30.10 -10.78 6.00
C ASP A 274 -28.78 -11.32 5.42
N GLU A 275 -28.53 -11.16 4.12
CA GLU A 275 -27.26 -11.48 3.48
C GLU A 275 -26.33 -10.25 3.39
N LEU A 276 -25.12 -10.41 3.92
CA LEU A 276 -24.04 -9.43 3.77
C LEU A 276 -23.38 -9.60 2.40
N THR A 277 -23.50 -8.57 1.57
CA THR A 277 -22.93 -8.54 0.21
C THR A 277 -21.82 -7.51 0.14
N LYS A 278 -20.69 -7.88 -0.47
CA LYS A 278 -19.58 -6.96 -0.77
C LYS A 278 -19.61 -6.58 -2.24
N THR A 279 -19.52 -5.29 -2.52
CA THR A 279 -19.48 -4.76 -3.89
C THR A 279 -18.33 -3.77 -4.08
N ILE A 280 -17.80 -3.71 -5.29
CA ILE A 280 -16.81 -2.71 -5.69
C ILE A 280 -17.53 -1.72 -6.60
N PRO A 281 -17.89 -0.51 -6.13
CA PRO A 281 -18.67 0.43 -6.94
C PRO A 281 -17.84 0.91 -8.14
N PHE A 282 -16.56 1.19 -7.94
CA PHE A 282 -15.63 1.65 -8.98
C PHE A 282 -14.18 1.32 -8.62
N VAL A 283 -13.29 1.44 -9.61
CA VAL A 283 -11.84 1.43 -9.44
C VAL A 283 -11.24 2.66 -10.11
N PHE A 284 -10.20 3.24 -9.51
CA PHE A 284 -9.34 4.19 -10.22
C PHE A 284 -7.94 3.61 -10.38
N PHE A 285 -7.33 3.85 -11.54
CA PHE A 285 -5.97 3.43 -11.85
C PHE A 285 -5.02 4.63 -11.74
N LEU A 286 -3.92 4.44 -11.03
CA LEU A 286 -2.86 5.41 -10.82
C LEU A 286 -1.73 5.14 -11.81
N ASN A 287 -1.60 6.01 -12.81
CA ASN A 287 -0.53 5.96 -13.81
C ASN A 287 -0.45 4.62 -14.59
N GLU A 288 -1.54 3.88 -14.68
CA GLU A 288 -1.65 2.63 -15.43
C GLU A 288 -2.88 2.65 -16.34
N LYS A 289 -2.83 1.84 -17.40
CA LYS A 289 -4.00 1.63 -18.25
C LYS A 289 -5.06 0.83 -17.49
N PRO A 290 -6.34 1.18 -17.60
CA PRO A 290 -7.41 0.43 -16.97
C PRO A 290 -7.46 -1.01 -17.45
N PHE A 291 -7.73 -1.93 -16.53
CA PHE A 291 -7.96 -3.34 -16.82
C PHE A 291 -9.11 -3.87 -15.96
N PRO A 292 -9.87 -4.86 -16.45
CA PRO A 292 -10.90 -5.46 -15.63
C PRO A 292 -10.19 -6.22 -14.52
N LEU A 293 -10.72 -6.12 -13.31
CA LEU A 293 -10.20 -6.92 -12.21
C LEU A 293 -10.48 -8.41 -12.49
N MET A 294 -11.58 -8.73 -13.21
CA MET A 294 -12.16 -10.06 -13.49
C MET A 294 -11.96 -10.50 -14.94
#